data_AF-A0AA42GYQ8-F1
#
_entry.id   AF-A0AA42GYQ8-F1
#
_cell.length_a   1.000
_cell.length_b   1.000
_cell.length_c   1.000
_cell.angle_alpha   90.00
_cell.angle_beta   90.00
_cell.angle_gamma   90.00
#
_symmetry.space_group_name_H-M   'P 1'
#
loop_
_entity.id
_entity.type
_entity.pdbx_description
1 polymer ?
#
loop_
_entity_poly.entity_id
_entity_poly.type
_entity_poly.pdbx_seq_one_letter_code
_entity_poly.pdbx_strand_id
1 'polypeptide(L)'
;MTNPMISAVLDALKNNPAEWHFTEYRATNRNRGIDIWIGNGLYGLDVNGYGSVTVLSCFFGWLIPWRLRVWRAVWRAKAAQIRGAA
;
A
#
# COMPACT_ATOMS: atom_id res chain seq x y z
N MET A 1 -15.24 4.50 -10.01
CA MET A 1 -13.91 4.42 -10.66
C MET A 1 -12.87 4.14 -9.60
N THR A 2 -11.92 3.23 -9.85
CA THR A 2 -10.79 2.97 -8.95
C THR A 2 -9.74 4.06 -9.14
N ASN A 3 -9.25 4.66 -8.05
CA ASN A 3 -8.21 5.69 -8.13
C ASN A 3 -6.95 5.10 -8.80
N PRO A 4 -6.34 5.78 -9.79
CA PRO A 4 -5.20 5.27 -10.55
C PRO A 4 -3.98 4.92 -9.67
N MET A 5 -3.77 5.61 -8.54
CA MET A 5 -2.73 5.26 -7.57
C MET A 5 -2.96 3.88 -6.96
N ILE A 6 -4.20 3.56 -6.62
CA ILE A 6 -4.58 2.26 -6.06
C ILE A 6 -4.33 1.17 -7.09
N SER A 7 -4.70 1.41 -8.35
CA SER A 7 -4.45 0.45 -9.44
C SER A 7 -2.95 0.20 -9.59
N ALA A 8 -2.11 1.25 -9.60
CA ALA A 8 -0.66 1.12 -9.70
C ALA A 8 -0.06 0.28 -8.56
N VAL A 9 -0.53 0.50 -7.32
CA VAL A 9 -0.12 -0.29 -6.14
C VAL A 9 -0.51 -1.76 -6.31
N LEU A 10 -1.76 -2.03 -6.69
CA LEU A 10 -2.26 -3.41 -6.84
C LEU A 10 -1.54 -4.15 -7.97
N ASP A 11 -1.28 -3.48 -9.09
CA ASP A 11 -0.53 -4.05 -10.20
C ASP A 11 0.92 -4.34 -9.81
N ALA A 12 1.56 -3.43 -9.06
CA ALA A 12 2.92 -3.65 -8.55
C ALA A 12 2.99 -4.79 -7.53
N LEU A 13 1.98 -4.95 -6.65
CA LEU A 13 1.88 -6.08 -5.71
C LEU A 13 1.69 -7.42 -6.44
N LYS A 14 0.90 -7.43 -7.51
CA LYS A 14 0.59 -8.65 -8.28
C LYS A 14 1.76 -9.11 -9.12
N ASN A 15 2.39 -8.20 -9.86
CA ASN A 15 3.39 -8.57 -10.86
C ASN A 15 4.79 -8.75 -10.25
N ASN A 16 5.15 -7.94 -9.24
CA ASN A 16 6.51 -7.90 -8.71
C ASN A 16 6.55 -8.01 -7.17
N PRO A 17 5.95 -9.04 -6.55
CA PRO A 17 5.86 -9.14 -5.08
C PRO A 17 7.23 -9.16 -4.39
N ALA A 18 8.28 -9.67 -5.05
CA ALA A 18 9.65 -9.74 -4.50
C ALA A 18 10.34 -8.37 -4.37
N GLU A 19 9.88 -7.34 -5.09
CA GLU A 19 10.45 -5.98 -5.01
C GLU A 19 9.93 -5.19 -3.80
N TRP A 20 8.98 -5.76 -3.06
CA TRP A 20 8.37 -5.11 -1.92
C TRP A 20 9.10 -5.41 -0.63
N HIS A 21 9.30 -4.36 0.15
CA HIS A 21 9.76 -4.45 1.53
C HIS A 21 8.60 -4.14 2.47
N PHE A 22 8.28 -5.07 3.37
CA PHE A 22 7.18 -4.94 4.32
C PHE A 22 7.67 -4.87 5.76
N THR A 23 7.22 -3.87 6.49
CA THR A 23 7.34 -3.79 7.96
C THR A 23 5.96 -3.96 8.60
N GLU A 24 5.84 -3.70 9.89
CA GLU A 24 4.53 -3.67 10.57
C GLU A 24 3.67 -2.48 10.10
N TYR A 25 4.32 -1.36 9.82
CA TYR A 25 3.67 -0.07 9.59
C TYR A 25 3.94 0.51 8.21
N ARG A 26 4.73 -0.15 7.37
CA ARG A 26 5.13 0.36 6.05
C ARG A 26 5.22 -0.75 5.02
N ALA A 27 4.87 -0.44 3.78
CA ALA A 27 5.13 -1.27 2.61
C ALA A 27 5.72 -0.38 1.52
N THR A 28 6.93 -0.69 1.06
CA THR A 28 7.66 0.16 0.13
C THR A 28 8.14 -0.66 -1.06
N ASN A 29 7.95 -0.14 -2.27
CA ASN A 29 8.61 -0.61 -3.49
C ASN A 29 9.44 0.55 -4.06
N ARG A 30 10.74 0.54 -3.78
CA ARG A 30 11.66 1.61 -4.19
C ARG A 30 11.85 1.68 -5.70
N ASN A 31 11.84 0.54 -6.39
CA ASN A 31 12.00 0.46 -7.84
C ASN A 31 10.89 1.21 -8.58
N ARG A 32 9.69 1.22 -7.99
CA ARG A 32 8.51 1.89 -8.56
C ARG A 32 8.17 3.21 -7.87
N GLY A 33 8.96 3.63 -6.89
CA GLY A 33 8.69 4.84 -6.10
C GLY A 33 7.33 4.79 -5.39
N ILE A 34 6.96 3.63 -4.86
CA ILE A 34 5.71 3.44 -4.11
C ILE A 34 6.04 3.33 -2.63
N ASP A 35 5.33 4.11 -1.82
CA ASP A 35 5.43 4.04 -0.37
C ASP A 35 4.05 4.08 0.29
N ILE A 36 3.80 3.14 1.18
CA ILE A 36 2.55 3.00 1.93
C ILE A 36 2.94 2.96 3.39
N TRP A 37 2.36 3.82 4.23
CA TRP A 37 2.69 3.85 5.65
C TRP A 37 1.48 4.08 6.55
N ILE A 38 1.64 3.69 7.81
CA ILE A 38 0.73 3.91 8.92
C ILE A 38 1.56 4.49 10.07
N GLY A 39 1.15 5.61 10.64
CA GLY A 39 1.88 6.18 11.77
C GLY A 39 1.13 7.33 12.42
N ASN A 40 1.16 7.42 13.75
CA ASN A 40 0.52 8.51 14.53
C ASN A 40 -0.92 8.82 14.11
N GLY A 41 -1.74 7.79 13.95
CA GLY A 41 -3.15 7.96 13.54
C GLY A 41 -3.33 8.42 12.09
N LEU A 42 -2.27 8.41 11.27
CA LEU A 42 -2.28 8.69 9.85
C LEU A 42 -2.06 7.42 9.03
N TYR A 43 -2.59 7.46 7.81
CA TYR A 43 -2.29 6.53 6.73
C TYR A 43 -1.79 7.35 5.55
N GLY A 44 -0.76 6.86 4.87
CA GLY A 44 -0.25 7.52 3.68
C GLY A 44 -0.01 6.56 2.54
N LEU A 45 -0.18 7.09 1.32
CA LEU A 45 0.15 6.45 0.07
C LEU A 45 0.85 7.49 -0.81
N ASP A 46 2.10 7.23 -1.15
CA ASP A 46 2.88 8.00 -2.12
C ASP A 46 3.21 7.10 -3.31
N VAL A 47 2.95 7.60 -4.51
CA VAL A 47 3.26 6.90 -5.76
C VAL A 47 3.91 7.90 -6.70
N ASN A 48 5.17 7.63 -7.06
CA ASN A 48 5.89 8.44 -8.02
C ASN A 48 5.11 8.57 -9.34
N GLY A 49 5.01 9.80 -9.85
CA GLY A 49 4.22 10.13 -11.04
C GLY A 49 2.71 10.33 -10.81
N TYR A 50 2.17 10.00 -9.63
CA TYR A 50 0.77 10.24 -9.28
C TYR A 50 0.57 11.15 -8.06
N GLY A 51 1.59 11.30 -7.22
CA GLY A 51 1.59 12.16 -6.04
C GLY A 51 1.36 11.40 -4.73
N SER A 52 1.07 12.15 -3.66
CA SER A 52 0.93 11.64 -2.30
C SER A 52 -0.43 11.95 -1.70
N VAL A 53 -1.00 10.98 -1.00
CA VAL A 53 -2.26 11.07 -0.26
C VAL A 53 -1.99 10.69 1.18
N THR A 54 -2.23 11.61 2.11
CA THR A 54 -2.18 11.36 3.57
C THR A 54 -3.57 11.55 4.15
N VAL A 55 -4.02 10.58 4.95
CA VAL A 55 -5.37 10.54 5.52
C VAL A 55 -5.30 10.30 7.02
N LEU A 56 -5.95 11.18 7.78
CA LEU A 56 -6.18 10.93 9.20
C LEU A 56 -7.17 9.77 9.36
N SER A 57 -6.79 8.80 10.19
CA SER A 57 -7.51 7.55 10.45
C SER A 57 -8.98 7.73 10.83
N CYS A 58 -9.35 8.90 11.34
CA CYS A 58 -10.66 9.23 11.89
C CYS A 58 -11.52 10.19 11.05
N PHE A 59 -11.07 10.74 9.92
CA PHE A 59 -11.74 11.94 9.35
C PHE A 59 -12.37 11.84 7.94
N PHE A 60 -12.11 10.82 7.11
CA PHE A 60 -12.64 10.82 5.73
C PHE A 60 -13.36 9.53 5.32
N GLY A 61 -14.69 9.54 5.41
CA GLY A 61 -15.58 8.39 5.13
C GLY A 61 -15.45 7.77 3.74
N TRP A 62 -15.12 8.55 2.71
CA TRP A 62 -14.92 8.02 1.34
C TRP A 62 -13.54 7.40 1.13
N LEU A 63 -12.56 7.72 1.99
CA LEU A 63 -11.21 7.20 1.93
C LEU A 63 -11.02 5.90 2.77
N ILE A 64 -11.94 5.62 3.69
CA ILE A 64 -11.90 4.40 4.52
C ILE A 64 -11.95 3.11 3.68
N PRO A 65 -12.84 2.95 2.68
CA PRO A 65 -12.94 1.70 1.93
C PRO A 65 -11.69 1.36 1.13
N TRP A 66 -10.98 2.35 0.56
CA TRP A 66 -9.74 2.04 -0.16
C TRP A 66 -8.61 1.69 0.79
N ARG A 67 -8.51 2.34 1.96
CA ARG A 67 -7.50 2.04 2.97
C ARG A 67 -7.54 0.57 3.34
N LEU A 68 -8.74 0.07 3.63
CA LEU A 68 -8.97 -1.34 3.96
C LEU A 68 -8.59 -2.27 2.80
N ARG A 69 -8.90 -1.89 1.55
CA ARG A 69 -8.55 -2.69 0.36
C ARG A 69 -7.04 -2.77 0.15
N VAL A 70 -6.34 -1.64 0.14
CA VAL A 70 -4.89 -1.57 -0.05
C VAL A 70 -4.20 -2.33 1.08
N TRP A 71 -4.58 -2.10 2.34
CA TRP A 71 -3.95 -2.77 3.48
C TRP A 71 -4.19 -4.28 3.48
N ARG A 72 -5.40 -4.73 3.13
CA ARG A 72 -5.70 -6.15 2.98
C ARG A 72 -4.87 -6.79 1.87
N ALA A 73 -4.65 -6.08 0.76
CA ALA A 73 -3.80 -6.56 -0.32
C ALA A 73 -2.33 -6.66 0.12
N VAL A 74 -1.81 -5.63 0.80
CA VAL A 74 -0.46 -5.61 1.41
C VAL A 74 -0.28 -6.76 2.39
N TRP A 75 -1.21 -7.00 3.31
CA TRP A 75 -1.14 -8.11 4.25
C TRP A 75 -1.14 -9.48 3.57
N ARG A 76 -1.97 -9.65 2.55
CA ARG A 76 -2.00 -10.90 1.76
C ARG A 76 -0.67 -11.13 1.04
N ALA A 77 -0.10 -10.08 0.45
CA ALA A 77 1.20 -10.15 -0.22
C ALA A 77 2.33 -10.48 0.78
N LYS A 78 2.39 -9.79 1.93
CA LYS A 78 3.34 -10.07 3.00
C LYS A 78 3.24 -11.52 3.49
N ALA A 79 2.02 -12.01 3.74
CA ALA A 79 1.79 -13.39 4.18
C ALA A 79 2.23 -14.42 3.11
N ALA A 80 1.98 -14.14 1.83
CA ALA A 80 2.43 -14.99 0.74
C ALA A 80 3.96 -15.03 0.63
N GLN A 81 4.63 -13.89 0.78
CA GLN A 81 6.10 -13.81 0.78
C GLN A 81 6.72 -14.62 1.93
N ILE A 82 6.18 -14.51 3.15
CA ILE A 82 6.66 -15.27 4.31
C ILE A 82 6.51 -16.78 4.07
N ARG A 83 5.40 -17.22 3.47
CA ARG A 83 5.14 -18.65 3.19
C ARG A 83 5.98 -19.21 2.04
N GLY A 84 6.36 -18.40 1.07
CA GLY A 84 7.22 -18.80 -0.05
C GLY A 84 8.72 -18.71 0.23
N ALA A 85 9.11 -18.18 1.39
CA ALA A 85 10.49 -18.09 1.86
C ALA A 85 10.86 -19.21 2.86
N ALA A 86 9.98 -20.20 3.04
CA ALA A 86 10.15 -21.35 3.93
C ALA A 86 10.40 -22.65 3.14
#